data_AF-A0AA92ESE3-F1
#
_entry.id   AF-A0AA92ESE3-F1
#
_cell.length_a   1.000
_cell.length_b   1.000
_cell.length_c   1.000
_cell.angle_alpha   90.00
_cell.angle_beta   90.00
_cell.angle_gamma   90.00
#
_symmetry.space_group_name_H-M   'P 1'
#
loop_
_entity.id
_entity.type
_entity.pdbx_description
1 polymer ?
#
loop_
_entity_poly.entity_id
_entity_poly.type
_entity_poly.pdbx_seq_one_letter_code
_entity_poly.pdbx_strand_id
1 'polypeptide(L)'
;MKTKKFEEKFDANKEDIIDDLDLSTARRVNQESKRINVDFPLWIVESLDQEAARIGVTRQSLIKVWLAERLSLEQKNQRNAAC
;
A
#
# COMPACT_ATOMS: atom_id res chain seq x y z
N MET A 1 10.25 27.54 -10.39
CA MET A 1 11.05 28.21 -9.32
C MET A 1 12.51 27.75 -9.43
N LYS A 2 13.50 28.57 -9.07
CA LYS A 2 14.91 28.11 -9.03
C LYS A 2 15.08 27.14 -7.84
N THR A 3 15.52 25.92 -8.10
CA THR A 3 15.70 24.82 -7.13
C THR A 3 16.39 25.24 -5.84
N LYS A 4 17.41 26.10 -5.94
CA LYS A 4 18.20 26.56 -4.79
C LYS A 4 17.41 27.28 -3.70
N LYS A 5 16.42 28.11 -4.07
CA LYS A 5 15.59 28.84 -3.08
C LYS A 5 14.59 27.93 -2.37
N PHE A 6 14.14 26.89 -3.07
CA PHE A 6 13.26 25.87 -2.49
C PHE A 6 14.05 25.00 -1.51
N GLU A 7 15.24 24.55 -1.90
CA GLU A 7 16.16 23.78 -1.04
C GLU A 7 16.52 24.55 0.24
N GLU A 8 16.91 25.83 0.13
CA GLU A 8 17.23 26.67 1.29
C GLU A 8 16.04 26.82 2.26
N LYS A 9 14.81 26.98 1.75
CA LYS A 9 13.59 27.06 2.57
C LYS A 9 13.24 25.72 3.21
N PHE A 10 13.37 24.62 2.46
CA PHE A 10 13.13 23.26 2.93
C PHE A 10 14.07 22.91 4.09
N ASP A 11 15.37 23.14 3.91
CA ASP A 11 16.40 22.81 4.91
C ASP A 11 16.36 23.74 6.13
N ALA A 12 15.92 24.99 5.95
CA ALA A 12 15.81 25.94 7.04
C ALA A 12 14.68 25.62 8.04
N ASN A 13 13.69 24.79 7.66
CA ASN A 13 12.54 24.37 8.47
C ASN A 13 11.83 25.53 9.22
N LYS A 14 11.86 26.72 8.62
CA LYS A 14 11.40 28.00 9.22
C LYS A 14 10.11 28.51 8.60
N GLU A 15 9.76 28.05 7.41
CA GLU A 15 8.58 28.47 6.66
C GLU A 15 7.90 27.23 6.06
N ASP A 16 6.57 27.24 6.03
CA ASP A 16 5.78 26.19 5.42
C ASP A 16 5.92 26.29 3.89
N ILE A 17 6.37 25.21 3.25
CA ILE A 17 6.67 25.14 1.81
C ILE A 17 5.47 24.69 0.99
N ILE A 18 4.34 24.39 1.64
CA ILE A 18 3.14 23.86 0.99
C ILE A 18 2.61 24.82 -0.09
N ASP A 19 2.71 26.13 0.13
CA ASP A 19 2.29 27.15 -0.84
C ASP A 19 3.18 27.21 -2.10
N ASP A 20 4.41 26.69 -2.01
CA ASP A 20 5.37 26.60 -3.12
C ASP A 20 5.24 25.26 -3.89
N LEU A 21 4.40 24.32 -3.43
CA LEU A 21 4.16 23.02 -4.07
C LEU A 21 2.98 23.07 -5.04
N ASP A 22 3.19 22.58 -6.27
CA ASP A 22 2.09 22.34 -7.22
C ASP A 22 1.34 21.05 -6.84
N LEU A 23 0.32 21.20 -6.01
CA LEU A 23 -0.53 20.10 -5.55
C LEU A 23 -1.64 19.73 -6.55
N SER A 24 -1.73 20.38 -7.72
CA SER A 24 -2.78 20.09 -8.71
C SER A 24 -2.74 18.64 -9.22
N THR A 25 -1.57 17.99 -9.13
CA THR A 25 -1.34 16.59 -9.49
C THR A 25 -1.15 15.67 -8.28
N ALA A 26 -1.23 16.22 -7.06
CA ALA A 26 -1.06 15.47 -5.83
C ALA A 26 -2.22 14.49 -5.66
N ARG A 27 -1.95 13.21 -5.91
CA ARG A 27 -2.89 12.12 -5.70
C ARG A 27 -2.30 11.12 -4.74
N ARG A 28 -3.14 10.58 -3.86
CA ARG A 28 -2.75 9.42 -3.06
C ARG A 28 -2.82 8.19 -3.95
N VAL A 29 -1.65 7.76 -4.41
CA VAL A 29 -1.50 6.48 -5.11
C VAL A 29 -2.09 5.35 -4.26
N ASN A 30 -2.78 4.40 -4.91
CA ASN A 30 -3.45 3.25 -4.29
C ASN A 30 -4.74 3.52 -3.48
N GLN A 31 -5.40 4.67 -3.66
CA GLN A 31 -6.73 4.90 -3.06
C GLN A 31 -7.89 4.26 -3.81
N GLU A 32 -7.73 3.97 -5.10
CA GLU A 32 -8.80 3.40 -5.91
C GLU A 32 -8.98 1.91 -5.61
N SER A 33 -10.12 1.55 -5.01
CA SER A 33 -10.50 0.15 -4.78
C SER A 33 -11.21 -0.43 -6.01
N LYS A 34 -10.68 -1.51 -6.57
CA LYS A 34 -11.35 -2.29 -7.63
C LYS A 34 -11.93 -3.57 -7.05
N ARG A 35 -13.22 -3.85 -7.32
CA ARG A 35 -13.86 -5.12 -6.93
C ARG A 35 -13.46 -6.21 -7.92
N ILE A 36 -13.08 -7.36 -7.40
CA ILE A 36 -12.82 -8.59 -8.16
C ILE A 36 -13.64 -9.72 -7.56
N ASN A 37 -14.07 -10.66 -8.40
CA ASN A 37 -14.72 -11.89 -7.98
C ASN A 37 -13.74 -13.04 -8.19
N VAL A 38 -13.64 -13.94 -7.22
CA VAL A 38 -12.75 -15.10 -7.25
C VAL A 38 -13.48 -16.28 -6.64
N ASP A 39 -13.43 -17.42 -7.32
CA ASP A 39 -13.98 -18.67 -6.81
C ASP A 39 -12.88 -19.47 -6.08
N PHE A 40 -13.25 -20.07 -4.94
CA PHE A 40 -12.37 -20.91 -4.14
C PHE A 40 -13.04 -22.27 -3.88
N PRO A 41 -12.29 -23.38 -3.88
CA PRO A 41 -12.76 -24.65 -3.35
C PRO A 41 -13.31 -24.49 -1.92
N LEU A 42 -14.34 -25.27 -1.60
CA LEU A 42 -15.04 -25.19 -0.30
C LEU A 42 -14.09 -25.30 0.89
N TRP A 43 -13.15 -26.27 0.86
CA TRP A 43 -12.20 -26.51 1.94
C TRP A 43 -11.28 -25.30 2.22
N ILE A 44 -10.99 -24.49 1.19
CA ILE A 44 -10.22 -23.25 1.36
C ILE A 44 -11.06 -22.22 2.12
N VAL A 45 -12.33 -22.05 1.74
CA VAL A 45 -13.24 -21.09 2.38
C VAL A 45 -13.44 -21.43 3.84
N GLU A 46 -13.66 -22.70 4.15
CA GLU A 46 -13.82 -23.19 5.54
C GLU A 46 -12.55 -22.94 6.37
N SER A 47 -11.38 -23.20 5.79
CA SER A 47 -10.10 -22.93 6.46
C SER A 47 -9.89 -21.43 6.72
N LEU A 48 -10.24 -20.58 5.75
CA LEU A 48 -10.17 -19.12 5.89
C LEU A 48 -11.12 -18.61 6.97
N ASP A 49 -12.32 -19.18 7.08
CA ASP A 49 -13.30 -18.80 8.11
C ASP A 49 -12.84 -19.15 9.51
N GLN A 50 -12.31 -20.36 9.70
CA GLN A 50 -11.77 -20.80 10.99
C GLN A 50 -10.65 -19.87 11.44
N GLU A 51 -9.75 -19.51 10.54
CA GLU A 51 -8.62 -18.64 10.85
C GLU A 51 -9.04 -17.19 11.11
N ALA A 52 -9.97 -16.67 10.31
CA ALA A 52 -10.53 -15.34 10.51
C ALA A 52 -11.24 -15.23 11.87
N ALA A 53 -12.01 -16.26 12.24
CA ALA A 53 -12.64 -16.35 13.56
C ALA A 53 -11.63 -16.43 14.70
N ARG A 54 -10.55 -17.22 14.53
CA ARG A 54 -9.48 -17.37 15.53
C ARG A 54 -8.78 -16.05 15.85
N ILE A 55 -8.56 -15.21 14.84
CA ILE A 55 -7.87 -13.91 15.00
C ILE A 55 -8.88 -12.77 15.27
N GLY A 56 -10.19 -13.01 15.12
CA GLY A 56 -11.23 -12.02 15.37
C GLY A 56 -11.37 -10.98 14.26
N VAL A 57 -11.15 -11.37 13.01
CA VAL A 57 -11.25 -10.49 11.83
C VAL A 57 -12.22 -11.05 10.80
N THR A 58 -12.62 -10.25 9.82
CA THR A 58 -13.43 -10.76 8.70
C THR A 58 -12.56 -11.56 7.73
N ARG A 59 -13.16 -12.54 7.04
CA ARG A 59 -12.51 -13.28 5.93
C ARG A 59 -11.88 -12.33 4.91
N GLN A 60 -12.58 -11.26 4.53
CA GLN A 60 -12.08 -10.26 3.58
C GLN A 60 -10.83 -9.54 4.10
N SER A 61 -10.79 -9.19 5.39
CA SER A 61 -9.62 -8.57 6.00
C SER A 61 -8.43 -9.53 6.04
N LEU A 62 -8.66 -10.79 6.39
CA LEU A 62 -7.62 -11.83 6.39
C LEU A 62 -7.02 -12.00 4.99
N ILE A 63 -7.87 -12.17 3.97
CA ILE A 63 -7.44 -12.31 2.56
C ILE A 63 -6.60 -11.10 2.12
N LYS A 64 -7.01 -9.87 2.47
CA LYS A 64 -6.26 -8.66 2.10
C LYS A 64 -4.85 -8.65 2.70
N VAL A 65 -4.72 -8.99 3.97
CA VAL A 65 -3.42 -8.99 4.66
C VAL A 65 -2.50 -10.05 4.05
N TRP A 66 -2.97 -11.30 3.93
CA TRP A 66 -2.16 -12.39 3.38
C TRP A 66 -1.75 -12.14 1.92
N LEU A 67 -2.63 -11.59 1.10
CA LEU A 67 -2.31 -11.25 -0.28
C LEU A 67 -1.23 -10.16 -0.35
N ALA A 68 -1.34 -9.11 0.47
CA ALA A 68 -0.35 -8.04 0.53
C ALA A 68 1.02 -8.57 1.00
N GLU A 69 1.04 -9.42 2.03
CA GLU A 69 2.26 -10.07 2.52
C GLU A 69 2.91 -10.94 1.45
N ARG A 70 2.13 -11.80 0.79
CA ARG A 70 2.64 -12.67 -0.27
C ARG A 70 3.21 -11.87 -1.44
N LEU A 71 2.51 -10.82 -1.89
CA LEU A 71 2.98 -9.94 -2.97
C LEU A 71 4.26 -9.20 -2.58
N SER A 72 4.38 -8.73 -1.33
CA SER A 72 5.61 -8.09 -0.85
C SER A 72 6.80 -9.04 -0.84
N LEU A 73 6.60 -10.30 -0.43
CA LEU A 73 7.64 -11.33 -0.48
C LEU A 73 8.10 -11.61 -1.91
N GLU A 74 7.16 -11.75 -2.85
CA GLU A 74 7.50 -11.95 -4.27
C GLU A 74 8.29 -10.77 -4.85
N GLN A 75 7.91 -9.53 -4.55
CA GLN A 75 8.66 -8.35 -5.00
C GLN A 75 10.08 -8.31 -4.44
N LYS A 76 10.27 -8.68 -3.16
CA LYS A 76 11.60 -8.78 -2.54
C LYS A 76 12.45 -9.85 -3.22
N ASN A 77 11.89 -11.02 -3.48
CA ASN A 77 12.59 -12.12 -4.16
C ASN A 77 13.04 -11.72 -5.57
N GLN A 78 12.17 -11.05 -6.33
CA GLN A 78 12.49 -10.54 -7.66
C GLN A 78 13.61 -9.50 -7.62
N ARG A 79 13.58 -8.58 -6.64
CA ARG A 79 14.64 -7.57 -6.47
C ARG A 79 15.98 -8.20 -6.12
N ASN A 80 15.99 -9.27 -5.33
CA ASN A 80 17.20 -9.98 -4.95
C ASN A 80 17.78 -10.82 -6.09
N ALA A 81 16.94 -11.32 -7.01
CA ALA A 81 17.38 -12.08 -8.18
C ALA A 81 17.90 -11.20 -9.33
N ALA A 82 17.61 -9.90 -9.31
CA ALA A 82 18.05 -8.92 -10.33
C ALA A 82 19.39 -8.23 -9.99
N CYS A 83 20.01 -8.59 -8.86
CA CYS A 83 21.33 -8.11 -8.43
C CYS A 83 22.36 -9.23 -8.57
#